data_AF-A0A3D2UU62-F1
#
_entry.id   AF-A0A3D2UU62-F1
#
_cell.length_a   1.000
_cell.length_b   1.000
_cell.length_c   1.000
_cell.angle_alpha   90.00
_cell.angle_beta   90.00
_cell.angle_gamma   90.00
#
_symmetry.space_group_name_H-M   'P 1'
#
loop_
_entity.id
_entity.type
_entity.pdbx_description
1 polymer ?
#
loop_
_entity_poly.entity_id
_entity_poly.type
_entity_poly.pdbx_seq_one_letter_code
_entity_poly.pdbx_strand_id
1 'polypeptide(L)'
;IFNIFLSAFLLFQIQPMIGKFILPWFGGTPAVWSTAMLFFQALLTGGYAYAYWLVKQSRQRWIHSALLILTLALLTTLGLVWRSPITPSPELRPAYVEFPVFNIFFILLASVGLPYFVLASNSPLMQAWFSRLQPTSSYARLYALSNVGSLLGLLAYPVLVEPFFSLQSQGWGWSIGFVLFAIVSSIIVYQLGDKKIESTSVEKTPRASISLKLLWMILGGVASLFLLSIT
;
A
#
# COMPACT_ATOMS: atom_id res chain seq x y z
N ILE A 1 -9.45 -3.83 13.76
CA ILE A 1 -9.79 -2.37 13.71
C ILE A 1 -8.53 -1.52 13.64
N PHE A 2 -7.65 -1.55 14.64
CA PHE A 2 -6.41 -0.76 14.63
C PHE A 2 -5.52 -1.03 13.39
N ASN A 3 -5.32 -2.30 13.05
CA ASN A 3 -4.45 -2.70 11.95
C ASN A 3 -4.87 -2.13 10.57
N ILE A 4 -6.17 -2.19 10.22
CA ILE A 4 -6.67 -1.68 8.93
C ILE A 4 -6.59 -0.15 8.85
N PHE A 5 -6.81 0.53 9.98
CA PHE A 5 -6.63 1.98 10.06
C PHE A 5 -5.16 2.35 9.85
N LEU A 6 -4.25 1.72 10.60
CA LEU A 6 -2.82 2.00 10.55
C LEU A 6 -2.25 1.72 9.15
N SER A 7 -2.65 0.61 8.51
CA SER A 7 -2.18 0.30 7.17
C SER A 7 -2.59 1.35 6.14
N ALA A 8 -3.84 1.80 6.20
CA ALA A 8 -4.36 2.83 5.29
C ALA A 8 -3.70 4.20 5.55
N PHE A 9 -3.52 4.57 6.81
CA PHE A 9 -2.81 5.78 7.20
C PHE A 9 -1.38 5.81 6.65
N LEU A 10 -0.61 4.73 6.86
CA LEU A 10 0.76 4.60 6.36
C LEU A 10 0.82 4.61 4.83
N LEU A 11 -0.13 3.96 4.15
CA LEU A 11 -0.20 3.91 2.69
C LEU A 11 -0.39 5.29 2.05
N PHE A 12 -1.16 6.17 2.67
CA PHE A 12 -1.37 7.54 2.18
C PHE A 12 -0.27 8.51 2.61
N GLN A 13 0.41 8.26 3.73
CA GLN A 13 1.56 9.06 4.19
C GLN A 13 2.80 8.88 3.31
N ILE A 14 3.07 7.67 2.84
CA ILE A 14 4.33 7.38 2.11
C ILE A 14 4.38 8.02 0.72
N GLN A 15 3.23 8.20 0.05
CA GLN A 15 3.17 8.75 -1.31
C GLN A 15 3.71 10.20 -1.40
N PRO A 16 3.21 11.18 -0.61
CA PRO A 16 3.75 12.53 -0.64
C PRO A 16 5.16 12.60 -0.03
N MET A 17 5.48 11.73 0.93
CA MET A 17 6.82 11.64 1.54
C MET A 17 7.90 11.30 0.51
N ILE A 18 7.70 10.20 -0.22
CA ILE A 18 8.67 9.76 -1.22
C ILE A 18 8.63 10.65 -2.46
N GLY A 19 7.46 11.19 -2.82
CA GLY A 19 7.31 12.21 -3.86
C GLY A 19 8.18 13.44 -3.58
N LYS A 20 8.11 13.99 -2.36
CA LYS A 20 8.96 15.09 -1.92
C LYS A 20 10.44 14.71 -1.91
N PHE A 21 10.77 13.48 -1.53
CA PHE A 21 12.15 12.99 -1.49
C PHE A 21 12.79 12.91 -2.89
N ILE A 22 12.08 12.37 -3.88
CA ILE A 22 12.62 12.17 -5.24
C ILE A 22 12.55 13.44 -6.11
N LEU A 23 11.71 14.42 -5.74
CA LEU A 23 11.51 15.66 -6.50
C LEU A 23 12.82 16.38 -6.85
N PRO A 24 13.80 16.55 -5.94
CA PRO A 24 15.07 17.22 -6.27
C PRO A 24 15.96 16.41 -7.23
N TRP A 25 15.69 15.13 -7.44
CA TRP A 25 16.49 14.26 -8.31
C TRP A 25 15.99 14.29 -9.75
N PHE A 26 14.67 14.34 -9.94
CA PHE A 26 14.02 14.24 -11.24
C PHE A 26 13.41 15.56 -11.74
N GLY A 27 13.34 16.57 -10.87
CA GLY A 27 12.68 17.85 -11.14
C GLY A 27 11.18 17.82 -10.84
N GLY A 28 10.57 19.00 -10.81
CA GLY A 28 9.14 19.20 -10.50
C GLY A 28 8.20 19.08 -11.70
N THR A 29 8.52 18.25 -12.70
CA THR A 29 7.68 18.15 -13.90
C THR A 29 6.44 17.29 -13.65
N PRO A 30 5.31 17.57 -14.33
CA PRO A 30 4.10 16.74 -14.23
C PRO A 30 4.34 15.26 -14.58
N ALA A 31 5.34 14.98 -15.44
CA ALA A 31 5.71 13.62 -15.82
C ALA A 31 6.27 12.81 -14.64
N VAL A 32 7.04 13.43 -13.73
CA VAL A 32 7.59 12.76 -12.54
C VAL A 32 6.45 12.38 -11.59
N TRP A 33 5.55 13.31 -11.34
CA TRP A 33 4.36 13.08 -10.51
C TRP A 33 3.47 11.98 -11.07
N SER A 34 3.12 12.08 -12.36
CA SER A 34 2.26 11.10 -13.03
C SER A 34 2.87 9.71 -13.03
N THR A 35 4.19 9.60 -13.21
CA THR A 35 4.92 8.33 -13.13
C THR A 35 4.86 7.72 -11.72
N ALA A 36 5.08 8.53 -10.68
CA ALA A 36 4.98 8.06 -9.29
C ALA A 36 3.55 7.61 -8.96
N MET A 37 2.53 8.37 -9.39
CA MET A 37 1.13 7.99 -9.24
C MET A 37 0.80 6.67 -9.95
N LEU A 38 1.28 6.48 -11.19
CA LEU A 38 1.11 5.22 -11.92
C LEU A 38 1.72 4.05 -11.15
N PHE A 39 2.93 4.20 -10.61
CA PHE A 39 3.57 3.19 -9.77
C PHE A 39 2.69 2.81 -8.56
N PHE A 40 2.21 3.79 -7.79
CA PHE A 40 1.39 3.52 -6.60
C PHE A 40 0.03 2.90 -6.94
N GLN A 41 -0.60 3.31 -8.04
CA GLN A 41 -1.85 2.71 -8.51
C GLN A 41 -1.65 1.26 -8.97
N ALA A 42 -0.56 0.97 -9.69
CA ALA A 42 -0.22 -0.37 -10.11
C ALA A 42 0.05 -1.28 -8.90
N LEU A 43 0.83 -0.82 -7.93
CA LEU A 43 1.13 -1.58 -6.71
C LEU A 43 -0.10 -1.75 -5.82
N LEU A 44 -0.98 -0.74 -5.71
CA LEU A 44 -2.24 -0.83 -4.97
C LEU A 44 -3.13 -1.93 -5.58
N THR A 45 -3.30 -1.89 -6.90
CA THR A 45 -4.04 -2.89 -7.65
C THR A 45 -3.42 -4.29 -7.50
N GLY A 46 -2.09 -4.38 -7.55
CA GLY A 46 -1.34 -5.60 -7.31
C GLY A 46 -1.58 -6.17 -5.90
N GLY A 47 -1.58 -5.32 -4.87
CA GLY A 47 -1.88 -5.72 -3.50
C GLY A 47 -3.31 -6.27 -3.35
N TYR A 48 -4.27 -5.68 -4.06
CA TYR A 48 -5.67 -6.16 -4.06
C TYR A 48 -5.80 -7.50 -4.79
N ALA A 49 -5.13 -7.65 -5.94
CA ALA A 49 -5.09 -8.91 -6.68
C ALA A 49 -4.44 -10.02 -5.84
N TYR A 50 -3.34 -9.71 -5.14
CA TYR A 50 -2.71 -10.61 -4.20
C TYR A 50 -3.64 -10.99 -3.06
N ALA A 51 -4.35 -10.04 -2.44
CA ALA A 51 -5.31 -10.33 -1.39
C ALA A 51 -6.40 -11.30 -1.88
N TYR A 52 -6.97 -11.03 -3.06
CA TYR A 52 -7.98 -11.87 -3.68
C TYR A 52 -7.49 -13.30 -3.99
N TRP A 53 -6.24 -13.44 -4.41
CA TRP A 53 -5.60 -14.74 -4.65
C TRP A 53 -5.25 -15.47 -3.34
N LEU A 54 -4.68 -14.75 -2.37
CA LEU A 54 -4.16 -15.29 -1.12
C LEU A 54 -5.27 -15.93 -0.28
N VAL A 55 -6.44 -15.30 -0.19
CA VAL A 55 -7.58 -15.83 0.57
C VAL A 55 -8.13 -17.15 0.02
N LYS A 56 -7.69 -17.59 -1.15
CA LYS A 56 -8.05 -18.90 -1.74
C LYS A 56 -7.00 -19.99 -1.44
N GLN A 57 -5.84 -19.61 -0.90
CA GLN A 57 -4.75 -20.54 -0.65
C GLN A 57 -4.90 -21.20 0.71
N SER A 58 -4.61 -22.51 0.77
CA SER A 58 -4.61 -23.28 2.02
C SER A 58 -3.46 -22.89 2.96
N ARG A 59 -2.36 -22.36 2.41
CA ARG A 59 -1.17 -21.91 3.14
C ARG A 59 -1.09 -20.40 3.27
N GLN A 60 -2.24 -19.71 3.24
CA GLN A 60 -2.29 -18.24 3.25
C GLN A 60 -1.49 -17.62 4.41
N ARG A 61 -1.52 -18.25 5.58
CA ARG A 61 -0.76 -17.82 6.76
C ARG A 61 0.73 -17.77 6.49
N TRP A 62 1.28 -18.85 5.94
CA TRP A 62 2.72 -18.97 5.67
C TRP A 62 3.16 -18.01 4.56
N ILE A 63 2.37 -17.91 3.49
CA ILE A 63 2.67 -17.01 2.37
C ILE A 63 2.70 -15.55 2.84
N HIS A 64 1.71 -15.13 3.63
CA HIS A 64 1.66 -13.76 4.12
C HIS A 64 2.69 -13.48 5.21
N SER A 65 2.95 -14.44 6.10
CA SER A 65 3.99 -14.31 7.12
C SER A 65 5.38 -14.20 6.48
N ALA A 66 5.67 -15.00 5.45
CA ALA A 66 6.93 -14.92 4.71
C ALA A 66 7.08 -13.55 4.02
N LEU A 67 6.00 -13.01 3.45
CA LEU A 67 5.99 -11.68 2.85
C LEU A 67 6.27 -10.59 3.89
N LEU A 68 5.65 -10.66 5.08
CA LEU A 68 5.91 -9.73 6.17
C LEU A 68 7.37 -9.80 6.64
N ILE A 69 7.91 -11.00 6.85
CA ILE A 69 9.30 -11.21 7.26
C ILE A 69 10.27 -10.67 6.21
N LEU A 70 10.04 -10.97 4.93
CA LEU A 70 10.85 -10.45 3.83
C LEU A 70 10.86 -8.93 3.80
N THR A 71 9.69 -8.32 4.03
CA THR A 71 9.55 -6.87 4.06
C THR A 71 10.26 -6.24 5.25
N LEU A 72 10.18 -6.85 6.42
CA LEU A 72 10.91 -6.40 7.62
C LEU A 72 12.42 -6.55 7.45
N ALA A 73 12.88 -7.66 6.85
CA ALA A 73 14.30 -7.87 6.53
C ALA A 73 14.80 -6.82 5.54
N LEU A 74 14.02 -6.50 4.50
CA LEU A 74 14.32 -5.43 3.56
C LEU A 74 14.45 -4.09 4.29
N LEU A 75 13.44 -3.66 5.05
CA LEU A 75 13.47 -2.38 5.77
C LEU A 75 14.63 -2.31 6.78
N THR A 76 14.93 -3.40 7.48
CA THR A 76 16.07 -3.47 8.40
C THR A 76 17.39 -3.29 7.63
N THR A 77 17.56 -3.99 6.51
CA THR A 77 18.76 -3.88 5.67
C THR A 77 18.93 -2.47 5.12
N LEU A 78 17.85 -1.88 4.58
CA LEU A 78 17.87 -0.51 4.08
C LEU A 78 18.14 0.51 5.20
N GLY A 79 17.62 0.29 6.41
CA GLY A 79 17.88 1.14 7.57
C GLY A 79 19.32 1.11 8.08
N LEU A 80 20.08 0.05 7.76
CA LEU A 80 21.51 -0.06 8.08
C LEU A 80 22.40 0.62 7.04
N VAL A 81 21.95 0.68 5.78
CA VAL A 81 22.74 1.19 4.65
C VAL A 81 22.38 2.65 4.30
N TRP A 82 21.13 3.05 4.52
CA TRP A 82 20.63 4.38 4.20
C TRP A 82 20.34 5.22 5.46
N ARG A 83 20.14 6.52 5.27
CA ARG A 83 19.83 7.45 6.39
C ARG A 83 18.52 7.12 7.11
N SER A 84 17.57 6.52 6.40
CA SER A 84 16.37 5.89 6.94
C SER A 84 15.92 4.76 6.00
N PRO A 85 15.11 3.80 6.47
CA PRO A 85 14.76 2.60 5.70
C PRO A 85 14.08 2.84 4.35
N ILE A 86 13.48 4.02 4.17
CA ILE A 86 12.70 4.36 2.97
C ILE A 86 13.24 5.57 2.19
N THR A 87 14.37 6.13 2.60
CA THR A 87 15.02 7.26 1.90
C THR A 87 16.28 6.77 1.19
N PRO A 88 16.20 6.40 -0.11
CA PRO A 88 17.32 5.86 -0.86
C PRO A 88 18.56 6.75 -0.81
N SER A 89 19.73 6.13 -0.85
CA SER A 89 21.00 6.85 -0.77
C SER A 89 21.19 7.82 -1.96
N PRO A 90 21.82 9.00 -1.78
CA PRO A 90 22.05 9.96 -2.87
C PRO A 90 22.83 9.38 -4.06
N GLU A 91 23.60 8.32 -3.87
CA GLU A 91 24.35 7.62 -4.92
C GLU A 91 23.43 6.90 -5.93
N LEU A 92 22.16 6.65 -5.56
CA LEU A 92 21.13 6.13 -6.48
C LEU A 92 20.53 7.22 -7.38
N ARG A 93 20.92 8.49 -7.20
CA ARG A 93 20.48 9.57 -8.08
C ARG A 93 21.02 9.32 -9.50
N PRO A 94 20.16 9.27 -10.52
CA PRO A 94 20.61 9.06 -11.89
C PRO A 94 21.47 10.24 -12.37
N ALA A 95 22.58 9.93 -13.05
CA ALA A 95 23.49 10.92 -13.63
C ALA A 95 22.84 11.69 -14.81
N TYR A 96 21.93 11.02 -15.54
CA TYR A 96 21.18 11.58 -16.66
C TYR A 96 19.70 11.24 -16.54
N VAL A 97 18.83 12.21 -16.80
CA VAL A 97 17.36 12.10 -16.64
C VAL A 97 16.67 12.24 -18.00
N GLU A 98 17.12 11.50 -19.01
CA GLU A 98 16.46 11.53 -20.33
C GLU A 98 15.13 10.77 -20.31
N PHE A 99 15.08 9.61 -19.64
CA PHE A 99 13.88 8.79 -19.49
C PHE A 99 13.57 8.55 -18.00
N PRO A 100 12.88 9.49 -17.32
CA PRO A 100 12.67 9.45 -15.87
C PRO A 100 11.81 8.27 -15.42
N VAL A 101 10.96 7.73 -16.30
CA VAL A 101 9.97 6.69 -15.96
C VAL A 101 10.62 5.46 -15.34
N PHE A 102 11.61 4.87 -16.03
CA PHE A 102 12.29 3.66 -15.56
C PHE A 102 13.01 3.90 -14.23
N ASN A 103 13.73 5.02 -14.11
CA ASN A 103 14.49 5.37 -12.92
C ASN A 103 13.58 5.61 -11.70
N ILE A 104 12.45 6.29 -11.88
CA ILE A 104 11.44 6.48 -10.82
C ILE A 104 10.87 5.12 -10.39
N PHE A 105 10.48 4.27 -11.34
CA PHE A 105 9.98 2.93 -11.03
C PHE A 105 11.00 2.11 -10.26
N PHE A 106 12.27 2.12 -10.69
CA PHE A 106 13.34 1.40 -10.02
C PHE A 106 13.54 1.88 -8.58
N ILE A 107 13.66 3.21 -8.38
CA ILE A 107 13.87 3.79 -7.04
C ILE A 107 12.67 3.51 -6.13
N LEU A 108 11.45 3.70 -6.62
CA LEU A 108 10.24 3.44 -5.84
C LEU A 108 10.11 1.94 -5.51
N LEU A 109 10.40 1.05 -6.46
CA LEU A 109 10.37 -0.39 -6.22
C LEU A 109 11.40 -0.82 -5.18
N ALA A 110 12.63 -0.32 -5.29
CA ALA A 110 13.74 -0.65 -4.39
C ALA A 110 13.56 -0.09 -2.98
N SER A 111 12.91 1.07 -2.83
CA SER A 111 12.74 1.74 -1.53
C SER A 111 11.43 1.41 -0.83
N VAL A 112 10.30 1.52 -1.54
CA VAL A 112 8.97 1.51 -0.93
C VAL A 112 8.02 0.49 -1.55
N GLY A 113 8.41 -0.17 -2.64
CA GLY A 113 7.53 -1.05 -3.41
C GLY A 113 6.97 -2.20 -2.59
N LEU A 114 7.83 -3.00 -1.96
CA LEU A 114 7.41 -4.13 -1.14
C LEU A 114 6.58 -3.72 0.09
N PRO A 115 6.99 -2.75 0.94
CA PRO A 115 6.18 -2.38 2.09
C PRO A 115 4.86 -1.68 1.69
N TYR A 116 4.84 -0.88 0.61
CA TYR A 116 3.60 -0.34 0.06
C TYR A 116 2.65 -1.46 -0.40
N PHE A 117 3.16 -2.46 -1.13
CA PHE A 117 2.39 -3.63 -1.59
C PHE A 117 1.71 -4.37 -0.43
N VAL A 118 2.45 -4.60 0.66
CA VAL A 118 1.93 -5.26 1.85
C VAL A 118 0.80 -4.44 2.48
N LEU A 119 1.01 -3.14 2.67
CA LEU A 119 -0.03 -2.24 3.22
C LEU A 119 -1.28 -2.22 2.32
N ALA A 120 -1.09 -2.16 1.00
CA ALA A 120 -2.16 -2.18 0.02
C ALA A 120 -3.00 -3.47 0.09
N SER A 121 -2.36 -4.62 0.33
CA SER A 121 -3.07 -5.89 0.48
C SER A 121 -3.91 -5.99 1.76
N ASN A 122 -3.62 -5.17 2.77
CA ASN A 122 -4.15 -5.38 4.11
C ASN A 122 -5.65 -5.11 4.22
N SER A 123 -6.15 -4.00 3.68
CA SER A 123 -7.58 -3.67 3.75
C SER A 123 -8.48 -4.74 3.12
N PRO A 124 -8.23 -5.22 1.89
CA PRO A 124 -9.03 -6.31 1.32
C PRO A 124 -8.82 -7.64 2.06
N LEU A 125 -7.61 -7.97 2.54
CA LEU A 125 -7.39 -9.17 3.35
C LEU A 125 -8.21 -9.14 4.64
N MET A 126 -8.17 -8.03 5.35
CA MET A 126 -8.86 -7.87 6.61
C MET A 126 -10.37 -7.92 6.45
N GLN A 127 -10.91 -7.29 5.40
CA GLN A 127 -12.33 -7.38 5.08
C GLN A 127 -12.74 -8.80 4.69
N ALA A 128 -11.94 -9.50 3.88
CA ALA A 128 -12.21 -10.87 3.48
C ALA A 128 -12.17 -11.85 4.67
N TRP A 129 -11.15 -11.76 5.52
CA TRP A 129 -11.05 -12.57 6.74
C TRP A 129 -12.18 -12.25 7.72
N PHE A 130 -12.54 -10.98 7.89
CA PHE A 130 -13.65 -10.58 8.75
C PHE A 130 -15.01 -11.12 8.26
N SER A 131 -15.35 -10.92 6.99
CA SER A 131 -16.61 -11.43 6.41
C SER A 131 -16.72 -12.96 6.50
N ARG A 132 -15.58 -13.67 6.56
CA ARG A 132 -15.54 -15.12 6.74
C ARG A 132 -15.70 -15.54 8.21
N LEU A 133 -15.12 -14.79 9.15
CA LEU A 133 -15.26 -15.06 10.58
C LEU A 133 -16.61 -14.64 11.15
N GLN A 134 -17.23 -13.61 10.58
CA GLN A 134 -18.52 -13.07 11.02
C GLN A 134 -19.47 -12.91 9.82
N PRO A 135 -20.00 -14.02 9.24
CA PRO A 135 -20.81 -13.98 8.02
C PRO A 135 -22.07 -13.11 8.13
N THR A 136 -22.62 -12.97 9.34
CA THR A 136 -23.83 -12.18 9.62
C THR A 136 -23.55 -10.70 9.89
N SER A 137 -22.27 -10.30 10.02
CA SER A 137 -21.87 -8.94 10.35
C SER A 137 -21.34 -8.20 9.12
N SER A 138 -21.71 -6.93 8.99
CA SER A 138 -21.24 -6.10 7.87
C SER A 138 -19.77 -5.70 8.04
N TYR A 139 -18.96 -5.94 7.00
CA TYR A 139 -17.57 -5.46 6.91
C TYR A 139 -17.47 -3.95 6.70
N ALA A 140 -18.59 -3.24 6.50
CA ALA A 140 -18.63 -1.81 6.21
C ALA A 140 -17.90 -0.96 7.27
N ARG A 141 -17.89 -1.39 8.54
CA ARG A 141 -17.12 -0.72 9.60
C ARG A 141 -15.62 -0.73 9.32
N LEU A 142 -15.07 -1.86 8.86
CA LEU A 142 -13.65 -1.98 8.50
C LEU A 142 -13.32 -1.12 7.28
N TYR A 143 -14.21 -1.10 6.28
CA TYR A 143 -14.08 -0.23 5.11
C TYR A 143 -14.07 1.25 5.51
N ALA A 144 -15.02 1.68 6.35
CA ALA A 144 -15.08 3.05 6.85
C ALA A 144 -13.81 3.45 7.63
N LEU A 145 -13.33 2.57 8.52
CA LEU A 145 -12.08 2.79 9.26
C LEU A 145 -10.85 2.90 8.36
N SER A 146 -10.79 2.10 7.30
CA SER A 146 -9.74 2.22 6.28
C SER A 146 -9.78 3.61 5.62
N ASN A 147 -10.97 4.09 5.24
CA ASN A 147 -11.10 5.42 4.61
C ASN A 147 -10.77 6.56 5.57
N VAL A 148 -11.16 6.46 6.85
CA VAL A 148 -10.74 7.44 7.88
C VAL A 148 -9.22 7.43 8.01
N GLY A 149 -8.59 6.24 8.03
CA GLY A 149 -7.14 6.11 8.01
C GLY A 149 -6.49 6.79 6.81
N SER A 150 -7.01 6.52 5.60
CA SER A 150 -6.54 7.16 4.36
C SER A 150 -6.67 8.68 4.38
N LEU A 151 -7.83 9.20 4.81
CA LEU A 151 -8.09 10.63 4.88
C LEU A 151 -7.17 11.33 5.89
N LEU A 152 -7.02 10.74 7.08
CA LEU A 152 -6.08 11.25 8.08
C LEU A 152 -4.63 11.14 7.61
N GLY A 153 -4.26 10.07 6.92
CA GLY A 153 -2.93 9.92 6.33
C GLY A 153 -2.65 11.02 5.31
N LEU A 154 -3.61 11.32 4.44
CA LEU A 154 -3.49 12.35 3.43
C LEU A 154 -3.42 13.76 4.04
N LEU A 155 -4.30 14.08 5.00
CA LEU A 155 -4.38 15.42 5.61
C LEU A 155 -3.26 15.69 6.61
N ALA A 156 -2.88 14.68 7.40
CA ALA A 156 -1.83 14.86 8.40
C ALA A 156 -0.46 15.11 7.76
N TYR A 157 -0.22 14.65 6.52
CA TYR A 157 1.07 14.88 5.87
C TYR A 157 1.40 16.38 5.72
N PRO A 158 0.65 17.20 4.96
CA PRO A 158 0.97 18.62 4.79
C PRO A 158 0.77 19.45 6.07
N VAL A 159 -0.11 19.03 6.99
CA VAL A 159 -0.46 19.84 8.18
C VAL A 159 0.44 19.55 9.39
N LEU A 160 0.84 18.30 9.59
CA LEU A 160 1.52 17.85 10.82
C LEU A 160 2.86 17.18 10.58
N VAL A 161 3.02 16.46 9.46
CA VAL A 161 4.26 15.69 9.22
C VAL A 161 5.29 16.54 8.50
N GLU A 162 4.88 17.16 7.40
CA GLU A 162 5.75 17.97 6.54
C GLU A 162 6.33 19.21 7.24
N PRO A 163 5.55 20.01 7.99
CA PRO A 163 6.08 21.25 8.57
C PRO A 163 7.01 21.03 9.77
N PHE A 164 6.85 19.90 10.47
CA PHE A 164 7.48 19.68 11.78
C PHE A 164 8.62 18.66 11.76
N PHE A 165 8.71 17.80 10.74
CA PHE A 165 9.69 16.71 10.71
C PHE A 165 10.56 16.73 9.45
N SER A 166 11.86 16.45 9.64
CA SER A 166 12.78 16.21 8.52
C SER A 166 12.40 14.92 7.77
N LEU A 167 12.70 14.84 6.47
CA LEU A 167 12.44 13.61 5.67
C LEU A 167 13.08 12.36 6.28
N GLN A 168 14.22 12.49 6.95
CA GLN A 168 14.86 11.37 7.65
C GLN A 168 14.02 10.91 8.85
N SER A 169 13.56 11.86 9.68
CA SER A 169 12.69 11.57 10.83
C SER A 169 11.36 10.98 10.39
N GLN A 170 10.79 11.48 9.29
CA GLN A 170 9.58 10.94 8.68
C GLN A 170 9.79 9.49 8.23
N GLY A 171 10.93 9.19 7.59
CA GLY A 171 11.30 7.85 7.17
C GLY A 171 11.36 6.86 8.33
N TRP A 172 12.05 7.21 9.41
CA TRP A 172 12.11 6.39 10.63
C TRP A 172 10.74 6.23 11.29
N GLY A 173 9.98 7.31 11.44
CA GLY A 173 8.65 7.28 12.04
C GLY A 173 7.69 6.38 11.25
N TRP A 174 7.73 6.47 9.92
CA TRP A 174 6.94 5.61 9.05
C TRP A 174 7.35 4.13 9.17
N SER A 175 8.65 3.84 9.21
CA SER A 175 9.17 2.47 9.37
C SER A 175 8.82 1.87 10.73
N ILE A 176 8.86 2.64 11.82
CA ILE A 176 8.37 2.21 13.14
C ILE A 176 6.87 1.89 13.08
N GLY A 177 6.09 2.75 12.42
CA GLY A 177 4.68 2.49 12.15
C GLY A 177 4.46 1.20 11.36
N PHE A 178 5.30 0.93 10.36
CA PHE A 178 5.27 -0.31 9.58
C PHE A 178 5.59 -1.54 10.45
N VAL A 179 6.58 -1.47 11.34
CA VAL A 179 6.91 -2.55 12.27
C VAL A 179 5.72 -2.83 13.19
N LEU A 180 5.09 -1.80 13.75
CA LEU A 180 3.89 -1.95 14.56
C LEU A 180 2.75 -2.62 13.77
N PHE A 181 2.53 -2.17 12.53
CA PHE A 181 1.60 -2.80 11.60
C PHE A 181 1.93 -4.29 11.41
N ALA A 182 3.18 -4.64 11.11
CA ALA A 182 3.63 -6.01 10.84
C ALA A 182 3.51 -6.93 12.05
N ILE A 183 3.75 -6.43 13.26
CA ILE A 183 3.54 -7.17 14.52
C ILE A 183 2.04 -7.51 14.65
N VAL A 184 1.18 -6.51 14.52
CA VAL A 184 -0.28 -6.72 14.65
C VAL A 184 -0.80 -7.64 13.54
N SER A 185 -0.32 -7.49 12.30
CA SER A 185 -0.67 -8.36 11.18
C SER A 185 -0.24 -9.81 11.44
N SER A 186 0.97 -10.03 11.96
CA SER A 186 1.46 -11.36 12.33
C SER A 186 0.60 -12.01 13.40
N ILE A 187 0.16 -11.25 14.42
CA ILE A 187 -0.75 -11.74 15.46
C ILE A 187 -2.09 -12.17 14.85
N ILE A 188 -2.68 -11.33 13.99
CA ILE A 188 -3.96 -11.64 13.33
C ILE A 188 -3.85 -12.91 12.47
N VAL A 189 -2.80 -13.01 11.66
CA VAL A 189 -2.53 -14.16 10.80
C VAL A 189 -2.33 -15.44 11.62
N TYR A 190 -1.64 -15.35 12.76
CA TYR A 190 -1.46 -16.47 13.68
C TYR A 190 -2.80 -16.92 14.29
N GLN A 191 -3.63 -15.96 14.74
CA GLN A 191 -4.94 -16.22 15.36
C GLN A 191 -5.96 -16.80 14.37
N LEU A 192 -5.93 -16.37 13.10
CA LEU A 192 -6.79 -16.90 12.05
C LEU A 192 -6.53 -18.40 11.78
N GLY A 193 -5.26 -18.80 11.84
CA GLY A 193 -4.81 -20.15 11.51
C GLY A 193 -5.08 -20.55 10.04
N ASP A 194 -4.76 -21.79 9.70
CA ASP A 194 -5.04 -22.36 8.37
C ASP A 194 -6.45 -22.99 8.30
N LYS A 195 -7.43 -22.46 9.04
CA LYS A 195 -8.79 -23.03 9.04
C LYS A 195 -9.30 -23.13 7.61
N LYS A 196 -9.50 -24.37 7.15
CA LYS A 196 -10.07 -24.69 5.85
C LYS A 196 -11.50 -24.20 5.88
N ILE A 197 -11.75 -23.10 5.19
CA ILE A 197 -13.06 -22.45 5.18
C ILE A 197 -13.99 -23.33 4.37
N GLU A 198 -15.01 -23.89 5.02
CA GLU A 198 -16.16 -24.44 4.32
C GLU A 198 -16.80 -23.28 3.54
N SER A 199 -16.96 -23.45 2.23
CA SER A 199 -17.69 -22.48 1.44
C SER A 199 -19.13 -22.50 1.93
N THR A 200 -19.50 -21.57 2.80
CA THR A 200 -20.90 -21.20 2.96
C THR A 200 -21.40 -20.93 1.55
N SER A 201 -22.49 -21.59 1.17
CA SER A 201 -23.12 -21.49 -0.14
C SER A 201 -23.62 -20.07 -0.34
N VAL A 202 -22.71 -19.15 -0.66
CA VAL A 202 -23.06 -17.82 -1.13
C VAL A 202 -23.79 -18.05 -2.43
N GLU A 203 -25.05 -17.63 -2.45
CA GLU A 203 -25.89 -17.62 -3.63
C GLU A 203 -25.05 -17.10 -4.81
N LYS A 204 -24.90 -17.91 -5.85
CA LYS A 204 -24.05 -17.55 -6.99
C LYS A 204 -24.67 -16.36 -7.69
N THR A 205 -24.30 -15.16 -7.28
CA THR A 205 -24.64 -13.94 -8.02
C THR A 205 -24.10 -14.11 -9.45
N PRO A 206 -24.89 -13.83 -10.49
CA PRO A 206 -24.48 -13.97 -11.86
C PRO A 206 -23.18 -13.19 -12.09
N ARG A 207 -22.24 -13.78 -12.85
CA ARG A 207 -20.98 -13.11 -13.17
C ARG A 207 -21.30 -11.79 -13.88
N ALA A 208 -20.68 -10.71 -13.41
CA ALA A 208 -20.80 -9.40 -14.06
C ALA A 208 -20.48 -9.50 -15.56
N SER A 209 -21.30 -8.85 -16.39
CA SER A 209 -21.10 -8.76 -17.83
C SER A 209 -19.80 -8.04 -18.15
N ILE A 210 -19.25 -8.28 -19.35
CA ILE A 210 -18.05 -7.57 -19.83
C ILE A 210 -18.30 -6.06 -19.89
N SER A 211 -19.49 -5.64 -20.31
CA SER A 211 -19.90 -4.23 -20.35
C SER A 211 -19.85 -3.57 -18.97
N LEU A 212 -20.33 -4.27 -17.93
CA LEU A 212 -20.30 -3.74 -16.56
C LEU A 212 -18.87 -3.64 -16.02
N LYS A 213 -18.01 -4.62 -16.33
CA LYS A 213 -16.58 -4.54 -15.98
C LYS A 213 -15.87 -3.40 -16.70
N LEU A 214 -16.13 -3.20 -17.99
CA LEU A 214 -15.60 -2.07 -18.77
C LEU A 214 -16.07 -0.75 -18.17
N LEU A 215 -17.36 -0.63 -17.82
CA LEU A 215 -17.90 0.54 -17.17
C LEU A 215 -17.18 0.84 -15.84
N TRP A 216 -16.95 -0.16 -14.99
CA TRP A 216 -16.19 0.02 -13.76
C TRP A 216 -14.76 0.49 -14.00
N MET A 217 -14.07 -0.09 -15.00
CA MET A 217 -12.72 0.33 -15.37
C MET A 217 -12.70 1.77 -15.91
N ILE A 218 -13.67 2.15 -16.74
CA ILE A 218 -13.78 3.51 -17.27
C ILE A 218 -14.07 4.50 -16.14
N LEU A 219 -15.05 4.23 -15.28
CA LEU A 219 -15.40 5.10 -14.15
C LEU A 219 -14.21 5.29 -13.19
N GLY A 220 -13.46 4.22 -12.89
CA GLY A 220 -12.22 4.33 -12.12
C GLY A 220 -11.14 5.13 -12.85
N GLY A 221 -11.00 4.91 -14.17
CA GLY A 221 -10.08 5.64 -15.03
C GLY A 221 -10.38 7.14 -15.09
N VAL A 222 -11.65 7.54 -15.11
CA VAL A 222 -12.06 8.95 -15.09
C VAL A 222 -11.57 9.65 -13.83
N ALA A 223 -11.72 9.03 -12.65
CA ALA A 223 -11.22 9.60 -11.40
C ALA A 223 -9.68 9.76 -11.43
N SER A 224 -8.96 8.77 -11.96
CA SER A 224 -7.50 8.86 -12.14
C SER A 224 -7.11 9.95 -13.14
N LEU A 225 -7.84 10.11 -14.24
CA LEU A 225 -7.61 11.16 -15.23
C LEU A 225 -7.82 12.55 -14.65
N PHE A 226 -8.89 12.76 -13.87
CA PHE A 226 -9.12 14.03 -13.16
C PHE A 226 -7.99 14.36 -12.19
N LEU A 227 -7.49 13.36 -11.44
CA LEU A 227 -6.37 13.54 -10.53
C LEU A 227 -5.10 13.99 -11.28
N LEU A 228 -4.83 13.40 -12.45
CA LEU A 228 -3.65 13.71 -13.27
C LEU A 228 -3.82 15.01 -14.08
N SER A 229 -5.03 15.44 -14.40
CA SER A 229 -5.26 16.64 -15.21
C SER A 229 -5.11 17.96 -14.44
N ILE A 230 -5.15 17.91 -13.10
CA ILE A 230 -5.08 19.09 -12.23
C ILE A 230 -3.63 19.36 -11.76
N THR A 231 -2.67 18.51 -12.15
CA THR A 231 -1.24 18.56 -11.75
C THR A 231 -0.33 18.85 -12.92
#